data_AF-A0A9E1JNT2-F1
#
_entry.id   AF-A0A9E1JNT2-F1
#
_cell.length_a   1.000
_cell.length_b   1.000
_cell.length_c   1.000
_cell.angle_alpha   90.00
_cell.angle_beta   90.00
_cell.angle_gamma   90.00
#
_symmetry.space_group_name_H-M   'P 1'
#
loop_
_entity.id
_entity.type
_entity.pdbx_description
1 polymer ?
#
loop_
_entity_poly.entity_id
_entity_poly.type
_entity_poly.pdbx_seq_one_letter_code
_entity_poly.pdbx_strand_id
1 'polypeptide(L)'
;MTNSEKLNRNLQNFDKALSQLKKALEEPESPIVRDATIQRFEFTYELCWKTLKNYLEDIHGIRAVSPRMVFKEAFAIDLIENEEIFIEMIESRNRLSHTYNEEQAQSIYLKCDAYLKEMKMVTQKLKTPS
;
A
#
# COMPACT_ATOMS: atom_id res chain seq x y z
N MET A 1 13.52 -13.74 -16.29
CA MET A 1 12.19 -13.30 -15.85
C MET A 1 11.89 -12.02 -16.60
N THR A 2 10.86 -12.01 -17.43
CA THR A 2 10.47 -10.82 -18.20
C THR A 2 9.85 -9.76 -17.28
N ASN A 3 9.82 -8.50 -17.70
CA ASN A 3 9.22 -7.42 -16.91
C ASN A 3 7.73 -7.70 -16.60
N SER A 4 7.00 -8.29 -17.54
CA SER A 4 5.61 -8.74 -17.36
C SER A 4 5.45 -9.82 -16.29
N GLU A 5 6.34 -10.83 -16.24
CA GLU A 5 6.32 -11.86 -15.19
C GLU A 5 6.58 -11.27 -13.80
N LYS A 6 7.50 -10.30 -13.70
CA LYS A 6 7.83 -9.61 -12.45
C LYS A 6 6.65 -8.80 -11.92
N LEU A 7 6.00 -8.03 -12.79
CA LEU A 7 4.83 -7.23 -12.44
C LEU A 7 3.67 -8.12 -11.97
N ASN A 8 3.39 -9.21 -12.70
CA ASN A 8 2.36 -10.17 -12.32
C ASN A 8 2.61 -10.80 -10.94
N ARG A 9 3.85 -11.19 -10.65
CA ARG A 9 4.21 -11.73 -9.33
C ARG A 9 4.04 -10.69 -8.22
N ASN A 10 4.42 -9.44 -8.47
CA ASN A 10 4.25 -8.37 -7.50
C ASN A 10 2.76 -8.10 -7.21
N LEU A 11 1.92 -8.08 -8.25
CA LEU A 11 0.46 -7.96 -8.12
C LEU A 11 -0.13 -9.12 -7.29
N GLN A 12 0.26 -10.37 -7.55
CA GLN A 12 -0.19 -11.51 -6.77
C GLN A 12 0.22 -11.42 -5.29
N ASN A 13 1.44 -10.95 -5.01
CA ASN A 13 1.90 -10.75 -3.64
C ASN A 13 1.14 -9.61 -2.95
N PHE A 14 0.86 -8.53 -3.69
CA PHE A 14 0.11 -7.39 -3.19
C PHE A 14 -1.36 -7.77 -2.87
N ASP A 15 -2.02 -8.53 -3.74
CA ASP A 15 -3.37 -9.08 -3.48
C ASP A 15 -3.43 -9.94 -2.22
N LYS A 16 -2.44 -10.82 -2.05
CA LYS A 16 -2.32 -11.67 -0.86
C LYS A 16 -2.14 -10.79 0.38
N ALA A 17 -1.29 -9.77 0.31
CA ALA A 17 -1.06 -8.85 1.41
C ALA A 17 -2.32 -8.06 1.79
N LEU A 18 -3.07 -7.54 0.81
CA LEU A 18 -4.36 -6.89 1.03
C LEU A 18 -5.39 -7.80 1.68
N SER A 19 -5.45 -9.07 1.23
CA SER A 19 -6.34 -10.07 1.82
C SER A 19 -5.97 -10.37 3.28
N GLN A 20 -4.68 -10.38 3.59
CA GLN A 20 -4.17 -10.60 4.94
C GLN A 20 -4.42 -9.40 5.86
N LEU A 21 -4.26 -8.16 5.36
CA LEU A 21 -4.62 -6.95 6.09
C LEU A 21 -6.12 -6.89 6.37
N LYS A 22 -6.96 -7.21 5.37
CA LYS A 22 -8.42 -7.31 5.53
C LYS A 22 -8.80 -8.26 6.66
N LYS A 23 -8.23 -9.46 6.67
CA LYS A 23 -8.50 -10.46 7.72
C LYS A 23 -8.17 -9.92 9.12
N ALA A 24 -7.04 -9.24 9.27
CA ALA A 24 -6.65 -8.70 10.58
C ALA A 24 -7.57 -7.58 11.06
N LEU A 25 -8.12 -6.77 10.15
CA LEU A 25 -9.12 -5.74 10.46
C LEU A 25 -10.50 -6.31 10.80
N GLU A 26 -10.80 -7.54 10.35
CA GLU A 26 -12.04 -8.26 10.68
C GLU A 26 -11.99 -8.97 12.04
N GLU A 27 -10.79 -9.14 12.62
CA GLU A 27 -10.63 -9.73 13.96
C GLU A 27 -11.00 -8.71 15.05
N PRO A 28 -11.55 -9.17 16.20
CA PRO A 28 -11.78 -8.29 17.34
C PRO A 28 -10.51 -7.58 17.80
N GLU A 29 -10.61 -6.27 18.03
CA GLU A 29 -9.47 -5.46 18.44
C GLU A 29 -8.87 -5.97 19.76
N SER A 30 -7.56 -6.17 19.74
CA SER A 30 -6.72 -6.43 20.91
C SER A 30 -5.33 -5.86 20.64
N PRO A 31 -4.47 -5.68 21.66
CA PRO A 31 -3.09 -5.23 21.44
C PRO A 31 -2.35 -6.08 20.39
N ILE A 32 -2.52 -7.41 20.45
CA ILE A 32 -1.90 -8.35 19.51
C ILE A 32 -2.46 -8.18 18.09
N VAL A 33 -3.79 -8.05 17.95
CA VAL A 33 -4.43 -7.85 16.64
C VAL A 33 -4.03 -6.50 16.03
N ARG A 34 -3.90 -5.46 16.85
CA ARG A 34 -3.43 -4.13 16.45
C ARG A 34 -1.99 -4.18 15.95
N ASP A 35 -1.07 -4.77 16.71
CA ASP A 35 0.31 -4.95 16.28
C ASP A 35 0.40 -5.76 14.97
N ALA A 36 -0.36 -6.85 14.87
CA ALA A 36 -0.43 -7.66 13.66
C ALA A 36 -1.01 -6.86 12.47
N THR A 37 -2.02 -6.02 12.69
CA THR A 37 -2.63 -5.18 11.65
C THR A 37 -1.65 -4.13 11.16
N ILE A 38 -0.93 -3.48 12.06
CA ILE A 38 0.11 -2.50 11.73
C ILE A 38 1.22 -3.15 10.91
N GLN A 39 1.73 -4.30 11.35
CA GLN A 39 2.74 -5.04 10.61
C GLN A 39 2.24 -5.42 9.21
N ARG A 40 0.97 -5.79 9.09
CA ARG A 40 0.31 -6.10 7.81
C ARG A 40 0.16 -4.88 6.93
N PHE A 41 -0.18 -3.74 7.50
CA PHE A 41 -0.18 -2.47 6.79
C PHE A 41 1.22 -2.15 6.22
N GLU A 42 2.28 -2.25 7.02
CA GLU A 42 3.63 -1.90 6.59
C GLU A 42 4.10 -2.70 5.38
N PHE A 43 3.97 -4.03 5.42
CA PHE A 43 4.39 -4.83 4.26
C PHE A 43 3.45 -4.66 3.07
N THR A 44 2.15 -4.40 3.30
CA THR A 44 1.18 -4.17 2.22
C THR A 44 1.46 -2.85 1.51
N TYR A 45 1.76 -1.79 2.27
CA TYR A 45 2.24 -0.52 1.77
C TYR A 45 3.52 -0.68 0.95
N GLU A 46 4.51 -1.44 1.46
CA GLU A 46 5.77 -1.69 0.74
C GLU A 46 5.55 -2.41 -0.59
N LEU A 47 4.62 -3.37 -0.64
CA LEU A 47 4.23 -4.04 -1.87
C LEU A 47 3.47 -3.10 -2.82
N CYS A 48 2.60 -2.24 -2.30
CA CYS A 48 1.82 -1.28 -3.08
C CYS A 48 2.74 -0.35 -3.90
N TRP A 49 3.62 0.40 -3.22
CA TRP A 49 4.46 1.38 -3.92
C TRP A 49 5.50 0.71 -4.83
N LYS A 50 6.01 -0.49 -4.47
CA LYS A 50 6.90 -1.24 -5.36
C LYS A 50 6.16 -1.74 -6.60
N THR A 51 4.91 -2.17 -6.47
CA THR A 51 4.10 -2.63 -7.61
C THR A 51 3.82 -1.47 -8.55
N LEU A 52 3.34 -0.34 -8.02
CA LEU A 52 3.13 0.89 -8.79
C LEU A 52 4.42 1.38 -9.46
N LYS A 53 5.56 1.35 -8.75
CA LYS A 53 6.86 1.71 -9.33
C LYS A 53 7.20 0.89 -10.56
N ASN A 54 7.07 -0.45 -10.47
CA ASN A 54 7.37 -1.30 -11.62
C ASN A 54 6.37 -1.07 -12.75
N TYR A 55 5.09 -0.87 -12.44
CA TYR A 55 4.08 -0.54 -13.45
C TYR A 55 4.42 0.77 -14.20
N LEU A 56 4.74 1.84 -13.46
CA LEU A 56 5.12 3.13 -14.04
C LEU A 56 6.37 3.00 -14.93
N GLU A 57 7.39 2.26 -14.48
CA GLU A 57 8.64 2.08 -15.22
C GLU A 57 8.45 1.20 -16.46
N ASP A 58 7.72 0.09 -16.34
CA ASP A 58 7.58 -0.91 -17.41
C ASP A 58 6.53 -0.53 -18.47
N ILE A 59 5.44 0.14 -18.07
CA ILE A 59 4.32 0.46 -18.97
C ILE A 59 4.38 1.90 -19.47
N HIS A 60 4.79 2.84 -18.62
CA HIS A 60 4.81 4.27 -18.96
C HIS A 60 6.22 4.83 -19.18
N GLY A 61 7.28 4.05 -18.91
CA GLY A 61 8.67 4.54 -18.97
C GLY A 61 9.00 5.59 -17.92
N ILE A 62 8.17 5.74 -16.88
CA ILE A 62 8.32 6.76 -15.83
C ILE A 62 9.17 6.19 -14.70
N ARG A 63 10.35 6.78 -14.50
CA ARG A 63 11.27 6.35 -13.43
C ARG A 63 11.03 7.12 -12.13
N ALA A 64 10.28 6.52 -11.21
CA ALA A 64 10.08 7.04 -9.85
C ALA A 64 10.96 6.31 -8.82
N VAL A 65 11.70 7.05 -7.99
CA VAL A 65 12.71 6.47 -7.07
C VAL A 65 12.28 6.39 -5.61
N SER A 66 11.19 7.06 -5.23
CA SER A 66 10.67 7.09 -3.85
C SER A 66 9.16 6.85 -3.81
N PRO A 67 8.59 6.38 -2.67
CA PRO A 67 7.15 6.21 -2.55
C PRO A 67 6.36 7.48 -2.86
N ARG A 68 6.87 8.64 -2.40
CA ARG A 68 6.25 9.95 -2.68
C ARG A 68 6.18 10.25 -4.18
N MET A 69 7.26 10.01 -4.92
CA MET A 69 7.24 10.17 -6.38
C MET A 69 6.30 9.16 -7.03
N VAL A 70 6.35 7.90 -6.61
CA VAL A 70 5.51 6.83 -7.18
C VAL A 70 4.03 7.18 -7.06
N PHE A 71 3.56 7.60 -5.88
CA PHE A 71 2.15 7.95 -5.69
C PHE A 71 1.74 9.20 -6.46
N LYS A 72 2.64 10.20 -6.57
CA LYS A 72 2.41 11.39 -7.40
C LYS A 72 2.22 11.05 -8.87
N GLU A 73 3.12 10.26 -9.43
CA GLU A 73 3.03 9.85 -10.83
C GLU A 73 1.81 8.95 -11.06
N ALA A 74 1.51 8.04 -10.13
CA ALA A 74 0.33 7.17 -10.21
C ALA A 74 -0.99 7.97 -10.13
N PHE A 75 -1.04 9.05 -9.35
CA PHE A 75 -2.17 9.97 -9.34
C PHE A 75 -2.29 10.73 -10.66
N ALA A 76 -1.19 11.21 -11.23
CA ALA A 76 -1.18 11.95 -12.49
C ALA A 76 -1.66 11.14 -13.71
N ILE A 77 -1.65 9.80 -13.61
CA ILE A 77 -2.16 8.88 -14.64
C ILE A 77 -3.44 8.14 -14.20
N ASP A 78 -4.16 8.68 -13.22
CA ASP A 78 -5.46 8.18 -12.73
C ASP A 78 -5.45 6.76 -12.13
N LEU A 79 -4.29 6.20 -11.75
CA LEU A 79 -4.21 4.94 -11.00
C LEU A 79 -4.58 5.10 -9.53
N ILE A 80 -4.37 6.30 -8.99
CA ILE A 80 -4.77 6.71 -7.63
C ILE A 80 -5.81 7.81 -7.77
N GLU A 81 -6.87 7.76 -6.98
CA GLU A 81 -7.92 8.79 -6.97
C GLU A 81 -7.75 9.79 -5.81
N ASN A 82 -7.25 9.31 -4.68
CA ASN A 82 -7.05 10.13 -3.48
C ASN A 82 -5.57 10.20 -3.12
N GLU A 83 -4.84 11.17 -3.69
CA GLU A 83 -3.41 11.37 -3.38
C GLU A 83 -3.16 11.59 -1.88
N GLU A 84 -4.04 12.34 -1.20
CA GLU A 84 -3.87 12.73 0.20
C GLU A 84 -3.74 11.51 1.13
N ILE A 85 -4.57 10.48 0.93
CA ILE A 85 -4.49 9.25 1.72
C ILE A 85 -3.14 8.53 1.51
N PHE A 86 -2.61 8.50 0.29
CA PHE A 86 -1.31 7.87 0.03
C PHE A 86 -0.14 8.66 0.62
N ILE A 87 -0.23 9.99 0.65
CA ILE A 87 0.72 10.83 1.39
C ILE A 87 0.63 10.56 2.89
N GLU A 88 -0.57 10.40 3.43
CA GLU A 88 -0.79 10.05 4.84
C GLU A 88 -0.21 8.68 5.20
N MET A 89 -0.30 7.70 4.29
CA MET A 89 0.34 6.39 4.48
C MET A 89 1.87 6.50 4.59
N ILE A 90 2.51 7.37 3.79
CA ILE A 90 3.95 7.63 3.89
C ILE A 90 4.30 8.12 5.30
N GLU A 91 3.55 9.10 5.80
CA GLU A 91 3.78 9.65 7.13
C GLU A 91 3.57 8.60 8.22
N SER A 92 2.49 7.83 8.12
CA SER A 92 2.18 6.75 9.05
C SER A 92 3.30 5.73 9.09
N ARG A 93 3.78 5.26 7.93
CA ARG A 93 4.90 4.32 7.83
C ARG A 93 6.20 4.89 8.41
N ASN A 94 6.49 6.16 8.16
CA ASN A 94 7.69 6.80 8.71
C ASN A 94 7.62 6.85 10.26
N ARG A 95 6.46 7.15 10.84
CA ARG A 95 6.28 7.19 12.31
C ARG A 95 6.51 5.81 12.95
N LEU A 96 6.02 4.74 12.33
CA LEU A 96 6.22 3.35 12.81
C LEU A 96 7.70 2.98 12.93
N SER A 97 8.56 3.49 12.05
CA SER A 97 9.99 3.15 12.03
C SER A 97 10.83 3.85 13.12
N HIS A 98 10.28 4.83 13.83
CA HIS A 98 11.07 5.69 14.71
C HIS A 98 10.78 5.50 16.21
N THR A 99 9.59 5.06 16.63
CA THR A 99 9.28 4.84 18.06
C THR A 99 8.05 3.94 18.23
N TYR A 100 8.13 2.88 19.05
CA TYR A 100 6.91 2.17 19.49
C TYR A 100 6.19 3.04 20.53
N ASN A 101 5.13 3.72 20.10
CA ASN A 101 4.24 4.51 20.93
C ASN A 101 2.82 3.97 20.73
N GLU A 102 2.19 3.47 21.79
CA GLU A 102 0.85 2.85 21.72
C GLU A 102 -0.23 3.80 21.18
N GLU A 103 -0.16 5.10 21.49
CA GLU A 103 -1.11 6.09 20.96
C GLU A 103 -0.92 6.26 19.44
N GLN A 104 0.32 6.23 18.96
CA GLN A 104 0.62 6.27 17.52
C GLN A 104 0.15 4.99 16.83
N ALA A 105 0.40 3.83 17.44
CA ALA A 105 -0.08 2.54 16.95
C ALA A 105 -1.60 2.54 16.83
N GLN A 106 -2.31 3.03 17.86
CA GLN A 106 -3.78 3.18 17.81
C GLN A 106 -4.22 4.11 16.68
N SER A 107 -3.58 5.29 16.57
CA SER A 107 -3.94 6.27 15.54
C SER A 107 -3.77 5.70 14.12
N ILE A 108 -2.72 4.90 13.88
CA ILE A 108 -2.48 4.27 12.57
C ILE A 108 -3.43 3.10 12.33
N TYR A 109 -3.70 2.29 13.36
CA TYR A 109 -4.67 1.19 13.29
C TYR A 109 -6.05 1.67 12.85
N LEU A 110 -6.55 2.77 13.43
CA LEU A 110 -7.85 3.37 13.08
C LEU A 110 -7.94 3.84 11.61
N LYS A 111 -6.80 4.04 10.95
CA LYS A 111 -6.72 4.47 9.54
C LYS A 111 -6.57 3.30 8.57
N CYS A 112 -6.26 2.10 9.06
CA CYS A 112 -5.92 0.96 8.22
C CYS A 112 -7.09 0.50 7.33
N ASP A 113 -8.35 0.70 7.73
CA ASP A 113 -9.51 0.44 6.88
C ASP A 113 -9.57 1.37 5.65
N ALA A 114 -9.32 2.67 5.85
CA ALA A 114 -9.23 3.62 4.75
C ALA A 114 -8.05 3.28 3.83
N TYR A 115 -6.89 2.94 4.40
CA TYR A 115 -5.72 2.54 3.63
C TYR A 115 -5.96 1.27 2.82
N LEU A 116 -6.62 0.27 3.40
CA LEU A 116 -7.01 -0.96 2.72
C LEU A 116 -7.92 -0.68 1.52
N LYS A 117 -8.90 0.22 1.68
CA LYS A 117 -9.84 0.60 0.62
C LYS A 117 -9.10 1.20 -0.58
N GLU A 118 -8.26 2.21 -0.36
CA GLU A 118 -7.52 2.88 -1.43
C GLU A 118 -6.53 1.95 -2.14
N MET A 119 -5.80 1.12 -1.38
CA MET A 119 -4.88 0.14 -1.98
C MET A 119 -5.59 -0.96 -2.79
N LYS A 120 -6.83 -1.32 -2.41
CA LYS A 120 -7.65 -2.24 -3.22
C LYS A 120 -8.08 -1.60 -4.54
N MET A 121 -8.45 -0.33 -4.54
CA MET A 121 -8.82 0.40 -5.77
C MET A 121 -7.65 0.43 -6.76
N VAL A 122 -6.43 0.71 -6.29
CA VAL A 122 -5.21 0.62 -7.12
C VAL A 122 -5.08 -0.76 -7.75
N THR A 123 -5.26 -1.82 -6.97
CA THR A 123 -5.11 -3.19 -7.47
C THR A 123 -6.15 -3.56 -8.53
N GLN A 124 -7.37 -3.04 -8.42
CA GLN A 124 -8.42 -3.23 -9.42
C GLN A 124 -8.08 -2.52 -10.74
N LYS A 125 -7.57 -1.29 -10.68
CA LYS A 125 -7.13 -0.53 -11.86
C LYS A 125 -5.96 -1.21 -12.57
N LEU A 126 -4.98 -1.71 -11.82
CA LEU A 126 -3.83 -2.42 -12.40
C LEU A 126 -4.19 -3.75 -13.11
N LYS A 127 -5.31 -4.37 -12.73
CA LYS A 127 -5.82 -5.60 -13.37
C LYS A 127 -6.72 -5.34 -14.57
N THR A 128 -7.21 -4.12 -14.69
CA THR A 128 -8.12 -3.68 -15.75
C THR A 128 -7.51 -2.48 -16.47
N PRO A 129 -6.33 -2.63 -17.11
CA PRO A 129 -5.74 -1.53 -17.85
C PRO A 129 -6.72 -1.13 -18.96
N SER A 130 -7.11 0.16 -18.95
CA SER A 130 -7.97 0.77 -19.97
C SER A 130 -7.25 0.92 -21.30
#